data_AF-A0A4R8GCN9-F1
#
_entry.id   AF-A0A4R8GCN9-F1
#
_cell.length_a   1.000
_cell.length_b   1.000
_cell.length_c   1.000
_cell.angle_alpha   90.00
_cell.angle_beta   90.00
_cell.angle_gamma   90.00
#
_symmetry.space_group_name_H-M   'P 1'
#
loop_
_entity.id
_entity.type
_entity.pdbx_description
1 polymer ?
#
loop_
_entity_poly.entity_id
_entity_poly.type
_entity_poly.pdbx_seq_one_letter_code
_entity_poly.pdbx_strand_id
1 'polypeptide(L)'
;MKNIVLKIGTVVEVRGKKVITKVFNKKNTSHLLYDGEIIKNVSVGSYIKIKNGYTNIIGQIEGEYIKEDLKSNNQYGHKSDKINRYLEISIVGTLSNDNDFNHGISELPIVGNEVFILTRQELNAIFAFSSNNKNALKIGKIIGYDNYEINLDIDRLLASHIGIFGNTGSGKSNTLARIYTNLFEKHNNNESFNKSSEYLIFDFNGEFEESFTDNKKIYNLSTRNNNGDKYPLKKEFILDVEFWSIVTEATTKTQKPFIQRVISNIKRIDQQNRNFSDIFCKKIEDILKRLYESPEKYIQTKGVVFNLIENTFSDIVDKTSIKIRLNSIGYHMNSNKLYLPQRNDYFNNQEEFNQYIKQILDQLITENLNVNWTTDNIDYLDLLNNFLLLQYVDEYSKGYIYEEHIAPLIKRFDNRFKDIKKLFASKNVNDKNIKIISLFNVNIKMRKIIPLLISKQIYQEHKSNYKGDSSLNIIIDEAHNVLSYMSERESNIWKDYRLEVFEEIIKEGRKFGVFLTISSQRPSDISPTLVSQLHNYFIHRLVNNLDIQAIGKTISFLDSASYEMMPILPQGACILTGTAMNFPIVIQVDILDEKLQPKSQTIKLSELWE
;
A
#
# COMPACT_ATOMS: atom_id res chain seq x y z
N MET A 1 28.27 -37.69 -32.06
CA MET A 1 29.52 -37.03 -31.61
C MET A 1 29.33 -35.62 -31.06
N LYS A 2 28.37 -34.79 -31.52
CA LYS A 2 28.19 -33.39 -31.04
C LYS A 2 28.03 -33.23 -29.50
N ASN A 3 27.34 -34.14 -28.81
CA ASN A 3 27.05 -34.00 -27.36
C ASN A 3 28.20 -34.41 -26.40
N ILE A 4 29.29 -35.02 -26.90
CA ILE A 4 30.41 -35.45 -26.02
C ILE A 4 31.11 -34.23 -25.42
N VAL A 5 31.16 -33.11 -26.15
CA VAL A 5 31.79 -31.87 -25.70
C VAL A 5 31.04 -31.26 -24.51
N LEU A 6 29.74 -31.50 -24.38
CA LEU A 6 28.93 -30.97 -23.27
C LEU A 6 28.99 -31.84 -22.02
N LYS A 7 29.52 -33.06 -22.10
CA LYS A 7 29.67 -33.96 -20.94
C LYS A 7 30.77 -33.45 -20.01
N ILE A 8 30.44 -33.27 -18.74
CA ILE A 8 31.32 -32.65 -17.73
C ILE A 8 31.72 -33.59 -16.60
N GLY A 9 30.96 -34.63 -16.31
CA GLY A 9 31.26 -35.51 -15.19
C GLY A 9 30.26 -36.65 -15.00
N THR A 10 30.37 -37.30 -13.84
CA THR A 10 29.48 -38.39 -13.40
C THR A 10 29.05 -38.20 -11.95
N VAL A 11 27.81 -38.55 -11.66
CA VAL A 11 27.27 -38.56 -10.30
C VAL A 11 28.03 -39.58 -9.46
N VAL A 12 28.54 -39.17 -8.30
CA VAL A 12 29.25 -40.04 -7.35
C VAL A 12 28.45 -40.29 -6.08
N GLU A 13 27.52 -39.39 -5.76
CA GLU A 13 26.74 -39.48 -4.53
C GLU A 13 25.38 -38.79 -4.70
N VAL A 14 24.34 -39.36 -4.10
CA VAL A 14 22.97 -38.84 -4.14
C VAL A 14 22.40 -38.85 -2.72
N ARG A 15 22.05 -37.68 -2.20
CA ARG A 15 21.46 -37.45 -0.87
C ARG A 15 20.16 -36.66 -1.01
N GLY A 16 19.08 -37.37 -1.37
CA GLY A 16 17.80 -36.72 -1.66
C GLY A 16 17.95 -35.71 -2.81
N LYS A 17 17.60 -34.44 -2.57
CA LYS A 17 17.70 -33.36 -3.56
C LYS A 17 19.15 -32.91 -3.86
N LYS A 18 20.10 -33.25 -2.98
CA LYS A 18 21.52 -32.89 -3.15
C LYS A 18 22.29 -34.02 -3.80
N VAL A 19 23.07 -33.69 -4.82
CA VAL A 19 23.82 -34.63 -5.67
C VAL A 19 25.25 -34.15 -5.76
N ILE A 20 26.21 -35.06 -5.60
CA ILE A 20 27.63 -34.75 -5.79
C ILE A 20 28.10 -35.37 -7.09
N THR A 21 28.78 -34.54 -7.89
CA THR A 21 29.29 -34.94 -9.21
C THR A 21 30.79 -34.75 -9.26
N LYS A 22 31.52 -35.75 -9.76
CA LYS A 22 32.96 -35.63 -10.06
C LYS A 22 33.14 -35.08 -11.48
N VAL A 23 33.86 -33.98 -11.62
CA VAL A 23 34.17 -33.35 -12.91
C VAL A 23 35.34 -34.08 -13.58
N PHE A 24 35.29 -34.26 -14.90
CA PHE A 24 36.40 -34.84 -15.64
C PHE A 24 37.57 -33.85 -15.78
N ASN A 25 38.81 -34.32 -15.59
CA ASN A 25 40.03 -33.49 -15.56
C ASN A 25 40.21 -32.55 -16.77
N LYS A 26 39.67 -32.90 -17.94
CA LYS A 26 39.74 -32.09 -19.18
C LYS A 26 38.72 -30.93 -19.24
N LYS A 27 37.92 -30.70 -18.19
CA LYS A 27 36.81 -29.72 -18.16
C LYS A 27 36.93 -28.66 -17.06
N ASN A 28 38.15 -28.35 -16.62
CA ASN A 28 38.44 -27.41 -15.53
C ASN A 28 38.47 -25.91 -15.91
N THR A 29 38.14 -25.52 -17.14
CA THR A 29 38.06 -24.10 -17.53
C THR A 29 36.72 -23.48 -17.10
N SER A 30 36.63 -22.15 -16.94
CA SER A 30 35.35 -21.47 -16.60
C SER A 30 34.45 -21.23 -17.81
N HIS A 31 34.97 -21.37 -19.03
CA HIS A 31 34.26 -21.16 -20.30
C HIS A 31 34.68 -22.21 -21.34
N LEU A 32 33.79 -22.51 -22.29
CA LEU A 32 33.96 -23.45 -23.40
C LEU A 32 33.49 -22.82 -24.70
N LEU A 33 34.23 -22.99 -25.80
CA LEU A 33 33.76 -22.62 -27.13
C LEU A 33 32.90 -23.77 -27.69
N TYR A 34 31.65 -23.50 -28.04
CA TYR A 34 30.75 -24.50 -28.64
C TYR A 34 29.88 -23.83 -29.72
N ASP A 35 29.92 -24.40 -30.93
CA ASP A 35 29.18 -23.90 -32.11
C ASP A 35 29.45 -22.42 -32.46
N GLY A 36 30.66 -21.94 -32.20
CA GLY A 36 31.07 -20.55 -32.48
C GLY A 36 30.77 -19.55 -31.36
N GLU A 37 30.09 -19.98 -30.29
CA GLU A 37 29.78 -19.14 -29.12
C GLU A 37 30.61 -19.54 -27.89
N ILE A 38 30.91 -18.57 -27.01
CA ILE A 38 31.52 -18.82 -25.69
C ILE A 38 30.39 -19.18 -24.72
N ILE A 39 30.35 -20.43 -24.27
CA ILE A 39 29.42 -20.91 -23.26
C ILE A 39 30.13 -20.91 -21.90
N LYS A 40 29.47 -20.37 -20.88
CA LYS A 40 29.90 -20.49 -19.48
C LYS A 40 29.99 -21.97 -19.10
N ASN A 41 31.17 -22.41 -18.66
CA ASN A 41 31.37 -23.79 -18.19
C ASN A 41 30.78 -23.93 -16.78
N VAL A 42 30.99 -25.08 -16.16
CA VAL A 42 30.59 -25.41 -14.79
C VAL A 42 31.10 -24.36 -13.79
N SER A 43 30.18 -23.61 -13.18
CA SER A 43 30.43 -22.70 -12.06
C SER A 43 29.25 -22.73 -11.11
N VAL A 44 29.46 -22.30 -9.86
CA VAL A 44 28.36 -22.08 -8.90
C VAL A 44 27.28 -21.18 -9.52
N GLY A 45 26.02 -21.52 -9.31
CA GLY A 45 24.84 -20.89 -9.88
C GLY A 45 24.44 -21.39 -11.28
N SER A 46 25.31 -22.10 -11.99
CA SER A 46 24.99 -22.63 -13.32
C SER A 46 24.09 -23.87 -13.25
N TYR A 47 23.21 -24.01 -14.25
CA TYR A 47 22.34 -25.16 -14.43
C TYR A 47 23.02 -26.24 -15.28
N ILE A 48 22.81 -27.51 -14.90
CA ILE A 48 23.31 -28.69 -15.59
C ILE A 48 22.21 -29.74 -15.75
N LYS A 49 22.44 -30.67 -16.68
CA LYS A 49 21.57 -31.79 -16.97
C LYS A 49 22.20 -33.11 -16.54
N ILE A 50 21.50 -33.90 -15.74
CA ILE A 50 21.86 -35.26 -15.38
C ILE A 50 20.97 -36.20 -16.18
N LYS A 51 21.56 -37.06 -17.00
CA LYS A 51 20.80 -38.03 -17.79
C LYS A 51 20.50 -39.27 -16.95
N ASN A 52 19.21 -39.56 -16.75
CA ASN A 52 18.73 -40.77 -16.09
C ASN A 52 17.80 -41.55 -17.04
N GLY A 53 18.38 -42.42 -17.88
CA GLY A 53 17.60 -43.12 -18.91
C GLY A 53 17.01 -42.15 -19.94
N TYR A 54 15.68 -42.03 -19.98
CA TYR A 54 14.94 -41.12 -20.87
C TYR A 54 14.58 -39.78 -20.22
N THR A 55 14.82 -39.60 -18.92
CA THR A 55 14.53 -38.37 -18.19
C THR A 55 15.80 -37.52 -18.07
N ASN A 56 15.65 -36.22 -18.31
CA ASN A 56 16.71 -35.25 -18.12
C ASN A 56 16.45 -34.50 -16.82
N ILE A 57 17.22 -34.79 -15.79
CA ILE A 57 17.10 -34.13 -14.48
C ILE A 57 17.92 -32.84 -14.53
N ILE A 58 17.30 -31.72 -14.19
CA ILE A 58 17.93 -30.41 -14.14
C ILE A 58 18.36 -30.12 -12.72
N GLY A 59 19.63 -29.76 -12.54
CA GLY A 59 20.18 -29.35 -11.26
C GLY A 59 20.94 -28.03 -11.35
N GLN A 60 20.96 -27.29 -10.26
CA GLN A 60 21.75 -26.07 -10.10
C GLN A 60 22.96 -26.36 -9.22
N ILE A 61 24.13 -25.85 -9.60
CA ILE A 61 25.36 -26.01 -8.82
C ILE A 61 25.32 -25.03 -7.64
N GLU A 62 25.20 -25.55 -6.42
CA GLU A 62 25.22 -24.76 -5.17
C GLU A 62 26.66 -24.53 -4.67
N GLY A 63 27.57 -25.46 -4.96
CA GLY A 63 28.92 -25.41 -4.43
C GLY A 63 29.91 -26.20 -5.25
N GLU A 64 31.19 -25.92 -5.01
CA GLU A 64 32.31 -26.59 -5.64
C GLU A 64 33.43 -26.78 -4.61
N TYR A 65 34.06 -27.95 -4.63
CA TYR A 65 35.23 -28.22 -3.81
C TYR A 65 36.17 -29.21 -4.48
N ILE A 66 37.39 -29.28 -3.95
CA ILE A 66 38.45 -30.17 -4.42
C ILE A 66 38.73 -31.22 -3.35
N LYS A 67 38.99 -32.46 -3.77
CA LYS A 67 39.60 -33.49 -2.91
C LYS A 67 40.86 -34.04 -3.55
N GLU A 68 41.91 -34.20 -2.75
CA GLU A 68 43.14 -34.85 -3.20
C GLU A 68 42.98 -36.36 -3.25
N ASP A 69 43.45 -36.96 -4.35
CA ASP A 69 43.52 -38.40 -4.51
C ASP A 69 44.80 -38.96 -3.87
N LEU A 70 44.70 -39.28 -2.58
CA LEU A 70 45.80 -39.80 -1.77
C LEU A 70 46.26 -41.21 -2.21
N LYS A 71 45.54 -41.90 -3.11
CA LYS A 71 45.85 -43.27 -3.56
C LYS A 71 46.68 -43.34 -4.85
N SER A 72 47.08 -42.22 -5.46
CA SER A 72 47.90 -42.21 -6.68
C SER A 72 49.39 -42.50 -6.39
N ASN A 73 49.73 -43.78 -6.33
CA ASN A 73 51.07 -44.28 -6.00
C ASN A 73 52.05 -44.33 -7.18
N ASN A 74 52.00 -43.38 -8.13
CA ASN A 74 52.88 -43.42 -9.32
C ASN A 74 53.84 -42.23 -9.38
N GLN A 75 55.13 -42.57 -9.46
CA GLN A 75 56.30 -41.69 -9.60
C GLN A 75 56.36 -40.85 -10.90
N TYR A 76 55.32 -40.86 -11.75
CA TYR A 76 55.36 -40.31 -13.11
C TYR A 76 54.07 -39.60 -13.57
N GLY A 77 53.38 -38.86 -12.69
CA GLY A 77 52.22 -38.03 -13.04
C GLY A 77 52.41 -36.55 -12.72
N HIS A 78 51.93 -35.65 -13.58
CA HIS A 78 51.92 -34.20 -13.32
C HIS A 78 51.09 -33.89 -12.05
N LYS A 79 51.54 -32.95 -11.20
CA LYS A 79 50.85 -32.57 -9.94
C LYS A 79 49.36 -32.21 -10.13
N SER A 80 48.95 -31.78 -11.33
CA SER A 80 47.57 -31.46 -11.70
C SER A 80 46.62 -32.67 -11.73
N ASP A 81 47.13 -33.90 -11.82
CA ASP A 81 46.30 -35.12 -11.89
C ASP A 81 45.88 -35.67 -10.51
N LYS A 82 46.36 -35.04 -9.42
CA LYS A 82 46.04 -35.46 -8.03
C LYS A 82 44.79 -34.81 -7.44
N ILE A 83 44.20 -33.86 -8.16
CA ILE A 83 43.14 -32.98 -7.67
C ILE A 83 41.85 -33.35 -8.40
N ASN A 84 40.90 -33.93 -7.66
CA ASN A 84 39.57 -34.23 -8.16
C ASN A 84 38.61 -33.08 -7.79
N ARG A 85 38.00 -32.47 -8.80
CA ARG A 85 36.99 -31.41 -8.64
C ARG A 85 35.61 -32.03 -8.49
N TYR A 86 34.85 -31.57 -7.49
CA TYR A 86 33.51 -32.01 -7.18
C TYR A 86 32.54 -30.84 -7.17
N LEU A 87 31.32 -31.09 -7.61
CA LEU A 87 30.21 -30.14 -7.61
C LEU A 87 29.13 -30.63 -6.66
N GLU A 88 28.62 -29.74 -5.84
CA GLU A 88 27.39 -29.94 -5.08
C GLU A 88 26.23 -29.35 -5.88
N ILE A 89 25.25 -30.19 -6.18
CA ILE A 89 24.16 -29.89 -7.11
C ILE A 89 22.83 -30.10 -6.40
N SER A 90 21.95 -29.13 -6.49
CA SER A 90 20.57 -29.21 -6.00
C SER A 90 19.64 -29.44 -7.17
N ILE A 91 18.81 -30.48 -7.09
CA ILE A 91 17.85 -30.80 -8.15
C ILE A 91 16.76 -29.73 -8.19
N VAL A 92 16.48 -29.21 -9.38
CA VAL A 92 15.46 -28.17 -9.62
C VAL A 92 14.21 -28.80 -10.22
N GLY A 93 14.36 -29.68 -11.21
CA GLY A 93 13.23 -30.29 -11.88
C GLY A 93 13.63 -31.29 -12.95
N THR A 94 12.70 -31.58 -13.86
CA THR A 94 12.92 -32.47 -14.99
C THR A 94 12.54 -31.79 -16.31
N LEU A 95 13.30 -32.09 -17.36
CA LEU A 95 13.06 -31.58 -18.71
C LEU A 95 12.69 -32.75 -19.62
N SER A 96 11.53 -32.67 -20.26
CA SER A 96 11.11 -33.66 -21.25
C SER A 96 11.93 -33.51 -22.55
N ASN A 97 11.85 -34.50 -23.44
CA ASN A 97 12.54 -34.42 -24.75
C ASN A 97 11.96 -33.34 -25.67
N ASP A 98 10.72 -32.91 -25.44
CA ASP A 98 10.06 -31.83 -26.18
C ASP A 98 10.39 -30.44 -25.58
N ASN A 99 11.40 -30.37 -24.70
CA ASN A 99 11.80 -29.16 -23.98
C ASN A 99 10.69 -28.58 -23.09
N ASP A 100 9.82 -29.44 -22.54
CA ASP A 100 8.86 -29.02 -21.52
C ASP A 100 9.48 -29.21 -20.12
N PHE A 101 9.66 -28.11 -19.40
CA PHE A 101 10.30 -28.11 -18.09
C PHE A 101 9.26 -28.21 -16.98
N ASN A 102 9.33 -29.31 -16.22
CA ASN A 102 8.48 -29.55 -15.07
C ASN A 102 9.29 -29.36 -13.78
N HIS A 103 8.91 -28.38 -12.98
CA HIS A 103 9.50 -28.16 -11.66
C HIS A 103 8.99 -29.20 -10.67
N GLY A 104 9.89 -29.67 -9.80
CA GLY A 104 9.62 -30.77 -8.87
C GLY A 104 10.36 -32.05 -9.25
N ILE A 105 10.48 -32.94 -8.27
CA ILE A 105 11.27 -34.16 -8.38
C ILE A 105 10.30 -35.31 -8.66
N SER A 106 10.24 -35.77 -9.92
CA SER A 106 9.59 -37.03 -10.27
C SER A 106 10.55 -38.21 -10.09
N GLU A 107 11.83 -37.99 -10.38
CA GLU A 107 12.89 -39.00 -10.29
C GLU A 107 14.18 -38.38 -9.72
N LEU A 108 14.91 -39.16 -8.94
CA LEU A 108 16.25 -38.81 -8.48
C LEU A 108 17.28 -39.50 -9.39
N PRO A 109 18.44 -38.84 -9.64
CA PRO A 109 19.51 -39.49 -10.37
C PRO A 109 20.09 -40.64 -9.55
N ILE A 110 20.80 -41.54 -10.23
CA ILE A 110 21.56 -42.62 -9.61
C ILE A 110 23.06 -42.37 -9.74
N VAL A 111 23.84 -42.99 -8.86
CA VAL A 111 25.30 -42.99 -8.95
C VAL A 111 25.73 -43.56 -10.30
N GLY A 112 26.66 -42.87 -10.96
CA GLY A 112 27.15 -43.20 -12.30
C GLY A 112 26.42 -42.47 -13.43
N ASN A 113 25.28 -41.80 -13.18
CA ASN A 113 24.64 -40.99 -14.22
C ASN A 113 25.58 -39.91 -14.76
N GLU A 114 25.49 -39.68 -16.07
CA GLU A 114 26.31 -38.73 -16.78
C GLU A 114 25.75 -37.30 -16.65
N VAL A 115 26.64 -36.33 -16.45
CA VAL A 115 26.27 -34.92 -16.27
C VAL A 115 26.76 -34.09 -17.45
N PHE A 116 25.91 -33.20 -17.94
CA PHE A 116 26.08 -32.37 -19.12
C PHE A 116 25.78 -30.90 -18.86
N ILE A 117 26.43 -30.02 -19.61
CA ILE A 117 26.04 -28.61 -19.74
C ILE A 117 24.75 -28.53 -20.58
N LEU A 118 23.87 -27.62 -20.21
CA LEU A 118 22.64 -27.35 -20.95
C LEU A 118 22.92 -26.59 -22.24
N THR A 119 22.17 -26.94 -23.28
CA THR A 119 22.15 -26.20 -24.54
C THR A 119 21.31 -24.92 -24.41
N ARG A 120 21.45 -24.01 -25.38
CA ARG A 120 20.67 -22.77 -25.41
C ARG A 120 19.15 -23.00 -25.45
N GLN A 121 18.72 -24.01 -26.19
CA GLN A 121 17.30 -24.41 -26.29
C GLN A 121 16.77 -24.92 -24.95
N GLU A 122 17.54 -25.74 -24.25
CA GLU A 122 17.16 -26.26 -22.93
C GLU A 122 17.14 -25.16 -21.86
N LEU A 123 18.10 -24.23 -21.89
CA LEU A 123 18.10 -23.05 -21.01
C LEU A 123 16.89 -22.15 -21.29
N ASN A 124 16.54 -21.92 -22.55
CA ASN A 124 15.33 -21.17 -22.91
C ASN A 124 14.07 -21.83 -22.35
N ALA A 125 13.99 -23.16 -22.41
CA ALA A 125 12.86 -23.90 -21.85
C ALA A 125 12.78 -23.81 -20.32
N ILE A 126 13.92 -23.89 -19.63
CA ILE A 126 13.99 -23.71 -18.17
C ILE A 126 13.61 -22.29 -17.75
N PHE A 127 13.95 -21.29 -18.57
CA PHE A 127 13.67 -19.88 -18.32
C PHE A 127 12.39 -19.34 -18.99
N ALA A 128 11.57 -20.22 -19.58
CA ALA A 128 10.30 -19.84 -20.20
C ALA A 128 9.21 -19.70 -19.13
N PHE A 129 9.16 -18.55 -18.45
CA PHE A 129 8.14 -18.26 -17.43
C PHE A 129 6.83 -17.70 -18.01
N SER A 130 6.79 -17.43 -19.31
CA SER A 130 5.59 -17.10 -20.06
C SER A 130 5.43 -18.07 -21.23
N SER A 131 4.27 -18.73 -21.29
CA SER A 131 3.91 -19.63 -22.40
C SER A 131 3.44 -18.87 -23.65
N ASN A 132 3.13 -17.58 -23.51
CA ASN A 132 2.56 -16.76 -24.58
C ASN A 132 3.19 -15.36 -24.62
N ASN A 133 3.94 -15.07 -25.69
CA ASN A 133 4.59 -13.77 -25.88
C ASN A 133 3.61 -12.58 -25.80
N LYS A 134 2.31 -12.78 -26.09
CA LYS A 134 1.31 -11.71 -25.95
C LYS A 134 1.12 -11.25 -24.50
N ASN A 135 1.27 -12.13 -23.52
CA ASN A 135 1.08 -11.80 -22.09
C ASN A 135 2.42 -11.69 -21.33
N ALA A 136 3.54 -11.70 -22.04
CA ALA A 136 4.88 -11.58 -21.44
C ALA A 136 5.25 -10.13 -21.08
N LEU A 137 5.70 -9.91 -19.85
CA LEU A 137 6.23 -8.66 -19.33
C LEU A 137 7.74 -8.81 -19.12
N LYS A 138 8.54 -8.11 -19.92
CA LYS A 138 10.00 -8.09 -19.77
C LYS A 138 10.38 -7.33 -18.50
N ILE A 139 11.20 -7.92 -17.63
CA ILE A 139 11.65 -7.23 -16.41
C ILE A 139 13.14 -6.87 -16.48
N GLY A 140 13.96 -7.74 -17.07
CA GLY A 140 15.41 -7.60 -17.08
C GLY A 140 16.12 -8.82 -17.63
N LYS A 141 17.27 -9.16 -17.05
CA LYS A 141 18.12 -10.28 -17.47
C LYS A 141 18.46 -11.20 -16.31
N ILE A 142 18.74 -12.47 -16.60
CA ILE A 142 19.17 -13.44 -15.59
C ILE A 142 20.66 -13.25 -15.29
N ILE A 143 21.03 -13.08 -14.01
CA ILE A 143 22.42 -12.86 -13.64
C ILE A 143 23.24 -14.13 -13.92
N GLY A 144 24.35 -13.94 -14.64
CA GLY A 144 25.21 -15.04 -15.06
C GLY A 144 24.75 -15.74 -16.34
N TYR A 145 23.65 -15.27 -16.93
CA TYR A 145 23.07 -15.69 -18.22
C TYR A 145 22.63 -14.44 -19.01
N ASP A 146 23.53 -13.49 -19.25
CA ASP A 146 23.22 -12.12 -19.71
C ASP A 146 22.52 -12.01 -21.08
N ASN A 147 22.51 -13.11 -21.86
CA ASN A 147 21.78 -13.23 -23.12
C ASN A 147 20.32 -13.68 -22.95
N TYR A 148 19.89 -13.97 -21.73
CA TYR A 148 18.55 -14.47 -21.42
C TYR A 148 17.75 -13.39 -20.68
N GLU A 149 16.68 -12.97 -21.34
CA GLU A 149 15.73 -12.01 -20.79
C GLU A 149 14.72 -12.72 -19.89
N ILE A 150 14.36 -12.08 -18.78
CA ILE A 150 13.28 -12.56 -17.91
C ILE A 150 11.96 -11.95 -18.36
N ASN A 151 11.06 -12.83 -18.84
CA ASN A 151 9.73 -12.49 -19.30
C ASN A 151 8.69 -13.17 -18.40
N LEU A 152 7.92 -12.39 -17.67
CA LEU A 152 6.92 -12.88 -16.72
C LEU A 152 5.53 -12.83 -17.33
N ASP A 153 4.72 -13.85 -17.08
CA ASP A 153 3.32 -13.83 -17.46
C ASP A 153 2.54 -12.82 -16.61
N ILE A 154 1.82 -11.90 -17.28
CA ILE A 154 1.05 -10.84 -16.64
C ILE A 154 0.00 -11.41 -15.68
N ASP A 155 -0.69 -12.48 -16.07
CA ASP A 155 -1.77 -13.06 -15.27
C ASP A 155 -1.19 -13.72 -14.01
N ARG A 156 -0.09 -14.47 -14.13
CA ARG A 156 0.58 -15.08 -12.98
C ARG A 156 1.23 -14.06 -12.03
N LEU A 157 1.69 -12.93 -12.56
CA LEU A 157 2.32 -11.86 -11.79
C LEU A 157 1.28 -10.98 -11.09
N LEU A 158 0.37 -10.38 -11.85
CA LEU A 158 -0.54 -9.33 -11.38
C LEU A 158 -1.86 -9.87 -10.81
N ALA A 159 -2.30 -11.08 -11.16
CA ALA A 159 -3.46 -11.71 -10.50
C ALA A 159 -3.09 -12.32 -9.13
N SER A 160 -2.19 -11.66 -8.41
CA SER A 160 -1.59 -12.09 -7.16
C SER A 160 -1.07 -10.89 -6.36
N HIS A 161 -0.72 -11.09 -5.09
CA HIS A 161 -0.12 -10.04 -4.27
C HIS A 161 1.41 -10.03 -4.40
N ILE A 162 2.02 -8.84 -4.54
CA ILE A 162 3.45 -8.67 -4.83
C ILE A 162 4.16 -7.97 -3.67
N GLY A 163 5.32 -8.50 -3.27
CA GLY A 163 6.24 -7.85 -2.34
C GLY A 163 7.55 -7.44 -3.01
N ILE A 164 7.97 -6.19 -2.84
CA ILE A 164 9.24 -5.67 -3.30
C ILE A 164 10.05 -5.22 -2.07
N PHE A 165 11.13 -5.93 -1.76
CA PHE A 165 11.89 -5.74 -0.52
C PHE A 165 13.35 -5.42 -0.80
N GLY A 166 13.99 -4.61 0.04
CA GLY A 166 15.40 -4.21 -0.13
C GLY A 166 15.79 -2.93 0.59
N ASN A 167 17.08 -2.72 0.84
CA ASN A 167 17.56 -1.50 1.48
C ASN A 167 17.39 -0.25 0.60
N THR A 168 17.57 0.94 1.17
CA THR A 168 17.63 2.20 0.39
C THR A 168 18.71 2.11 -0.69
N GLY A 169 18.40 2.56 -1.91
CA GLY A 169 19.31 2.51 -3.06
C GLY A 169 19.51 1.12 -3.68
N SER A 170 18.84 0.06 -3.22
CA SER A 170 19.03 -1.29 -3.75
C SER A 170 18.38 -1.55 -5.12
N GLY A 171 17.47 -0.68 -5.56
CA GLY A 171 16.73 -0.81 -6.82
C GLY A 171 15.22 -1.04 -6.69
N LYS A 172 14.64 -1.00 -5.47
CA LYS A 172 13.19 -1.23 -5.25
C LYS A 172 12.28 -0.34 -6.11
N SER A 173 12.46 0.98 -6.03
CA SER A 173 11.65 1.95 -6.77
C SER A 173 11.77 1.71 -8.28
N ASN A 174 12.97 1.37 -8.77
CA ASN A 174 13.17 1.01 -10.18
C ASN A 174 12.39 -0.25 -10.57
N THR A 175 12.40 -1.29 -9.74
CA THR A 175 11.63 -2.52 -10.00
C THR A 175 10.12 -2.25 -10.02
N LEU A 176 9.60 -1.50 -9.06
CA LEU A 176 8.19 -1.10 -9.04
C LEU A 176 7.85 -0.29 -10.31
N ALA A 177 8.64 0.73 -10.62
CA ALA A 177 8.48 1.54 -11.82
C ALA A 177 8.53 0.68 -13.09
N ARG A 178 9.48 -0.25 -13.19
CA ARG A 178 9.68 -1.11 -14.37
C ARG A 178 8.49 -2.03 -14.62
N ILE A 179 7.96 -2.68 -13.58
CA ILE A 179 6.80 -3.57 -13.69
C ILE A 179 5.60 -2.80 -14.27
N TYR A 180 5.25 -1.67 -13.64
CA TYR A 180 4.03 -0.95 -14.00
C TYR A 180 4.17 -0.10 -15.27
N THR A 181 5.36 0.46 -15.55
CA THR A 181 5.63 1.17 -16.81
C THR A 181 5.45 0.22 -17.99
N ASN A 182 6.09 -0.95 -17.96
CA ASN A 182 5.98 -1.92 -19.04
C ASN A 182 4.54 -2.44 -19.21
N LEU A 183 3.80 -2.60 -18.10
CA LEU A 183 2.39 -3.00 -18.14
C LEU A 183 1.55 -1.93 -18.85
N PHE A 184 1.71 -0.66 -18.44
CA PHE A 184 0.91 0.42 -18.99
C PHE A 184 1.28 0.71 -20.43
N GLU A 185 2.56 0.78 -20.80
CA GLU A 185 2.98 0.95 -22.19
C GLU A 185 2.37 -0.10 -23.13
N LYS A 186 2.27 -1.35 -22.65
CA LYS A 186 1.71 -2.45 -23.41
C LYS A 186 0.17 -2.37 -23.57
N HIS A 187 -0.54 -1.80 -22.59
CA HIS A 187 -2.01 -1.88 -22.52
C HIS A 187 -2.77 -0.55 -22.51
N ASN A 188 -2.10 0.61 -22.41
CA ASN A 188 -2.74 1.92 -22.26
C ASN A 188 -3.62 2.31 -23.47
N ASN A 189 -3.30 1.81 -24.67
CA ASN A 189 -4.11 2.00 -25.86
C ASN A 189 -5.32 1.05 -25.96
N ASN A 190 -5.51 0.15 -24.99
CA ASN A 190 -6.61 -0.79 -24.95
C ASN A 190 -7.77 -0.22 -24.13
N GLU A 191 -8.90 0.07 -24.78
CA GLU A 191 -10.09 0.56 -24.09
C GLU A 191 -10.59 -0.36 -22.99
N SER A 192 -10.48 -1.67 -23.17
CA SER A 192 -10.90 -2.64 -22.16
C SER A 192 -10.06 -2.48 -20.90
N PHE A 193 -8.74 -2.30 -21.03
CA PHE A 193 -7.85 -2.07 -19.90
C PHE A 193 -8.22 -0.79 -19.14
N ASN A 194 -8.48 0.30 -19.87
CA ASN A 194 -8.84 1.58 -19.28
C ASN A 194 -10.20 1.57 -18.56
N LYS A 195 -11.12 0.68 -18.96
CA LYS A 195 -12.45 0.53 -18.35
C LYS A 195 -12.49 -0.49 -17.22
N SER A 196 -11.70 -1.57 -17.31
CA SER A 196 -11.80 -2.71 -16.39
C SER A 196 -10.73 -2.73 -15.30
N SER A 197 -9.64 -1.98 -15.43
CA SER A 197 -8.49 -2.12 -14.53
C SER A 197 -8.11 -0.79 -13.90
N GLU A 198 -8.28 -0.69 -12.58
CA GLU A 198 -7.94 0.49 -11.79
C GLU A 198 -6.62 0.28 -11.03
N TYR A 199 -5.77 1.31 -11.00
CA TYR A 199 -4.46 1.31 -10.34
C TYR A 199 -4.35 2.54 -9.44
N LEU A 200 -4.11 2.30 -8.16
CA LEU A 200 -3.93 3.33 -7.15
C LEU A 200 -2.54 3.20 -6.52
N ILE A 201 -1.66 4.17 -6.78
CA ILE A 201 -0.31 4.21 -6.28
C ILE A 201 -0.23 5.21 -5.14
N PHE A 202 0.24 4.81 -3.95
CA PHE A 202 0.63 5.71 -2.88
C PHE A 202 2.12 5.98 -2.94
N ASP A 203 2.47 7.22 -3.28
CA ASP A 203 3.83 7.68 -3.39
C ASP A 203 4.19 8.51 -2.14
N PHE A 204 5.01 7.94 -1.27
CA PHE A 204 5.41 8.60 -0.05
C PHE A 204 6.40 9.74 -0.34
N ASN A 205 7.35 9.52 -1.24
CA ASN A 205 8.51 10.40 -1.41
C ASN A 205 8.40 11.34 -2.62
N GLY A 206 7.35 11.23 -3.42
CA GLY A 206 7.19 11.98 -4.67
C GLY A 206 8.12 11.46 -5.78
N GLU A 207 8.51 10.19 -5.72
CA GLU A 207 9.48 9.59 -6.64
C GLU A 207 8.88 9.29 -8.02
N PHE A 208 7.56 9.12 -8.12
CA PHE A 208 6.91 8.52 -9.29
C PHE A 208 6.06 9.49 -10.13
N GLU A 209 6.14 10.80 -9.87
CA GLU A 209 5.34 11.81 -10.60
C GLU A 209 5.58 11.77 -12.12
N GLU A 210 6.81 11.51 -12.55
CA GLU A 210 7.20 11.41 -13.97
C GLU A 210 7.17 9.98 -14.51
N SER A 211 7.05 8.96 -13.64
CA SER A 211 7.11 7.54 -14.02
C SER A 211 5.80 7.00 -14.63
N PHE A 212 5.85 5.75 -15.09
CA PHE A 212 4.72 4.90 -15.53
C PHE A 212 4.10 5.20 -16.91
N THR A 213 3.38 6.30 -17.05
CA THR A 213 2.66 6.67 -18.28
C THR A 213 2.17 8.12 -18.20
N ASP A 214 1.94 8.77 -19.34
CA ASP A 214 1.29 10.10 -19.40
C ASP A 214 -0.22 10.02 -19.11
N ASN A 215 -0.83 8.85 -19.33
CA ASN A 215 -2.26 8.65 -19.07
C ASN A 215 -2.55 8.33 -17.59
N LYS A 216 -2.14 9.22 -16.69
CA LYS A 216 -2.36 9.12 -15.25
C LYS A 216 -2.98 10.38 -14.66
N LYS A 217 -3.60 10.26 -13.49
CA LYS A 217 -4.03 11.38 -12.64
C LYS A 217 -3.16 11.41 -11.40
N ILE A 218 -2.47 12.52 -11.16
CA ILE A 218 -1.69 12.75 -9.95
C ILE A 218 -2.52 13.62 -9.00
N TYR A 219 -2.49 13.25 -7.72
CA TYR A 219 -3.03 13.96 -6.58
C TYR A 219 -1.87 14.41 -5.70
N ASN A 220 -1.45 15.67 -5.86
CA ASN A 220 -0.41 16.30 -5.04
C ASN A 220 -1.01 16.83 -3.74
N LEU A 221 -1.21 15.91 -2.80
CA LEU A 221 -1.82 16.23 -1.51
C LEU A 221 -0.87 17.04 -0.62
N SER A 222 -1.42 18.02 0.08
CA SER A 222 -0.63 18.92 0.94
C SER A 222 -1.41 19.28 2.21
N THR A 223 -0.75 19.15 3.37
CA THR A 223 -1.24 19.74 4.63
C THR A 223 -0.56 21.08 4.92
N ARG A 224 0.50 21.42 4.18
CA ARG A 224 1.33 22.62 4.38
C ARG A 224 0.64 23.90 3.92
N ASN A 225 -0.13 23.81 2.83
CA ASN A 225 -0.85 24.92 2.22
C ASN A 225 -2.23 24.46 1.74
N ASN A 226 -3.07 25.41 1.31
CA ASN A 226 -4.42 25.13 0.77
C ASN A 226 -4.43 24.91 -0.75
N ASN A 227 -3.25 24.90 -1.39
CA ASN A 227 -3.11 24.85 -2.84
C ASN A 227 -2.88 23.43 -3.38
N GLY A 228 -2.77 22.43 -2.49
CA GLY A 228 -2.66 21.03 -2.90
C GLY A 228 -3.94 20.50 -3.54
N ASP A 229 -3.81 19.41 -4.27
CA ASP A 229 -4.96 18.68 -4.80
C ASP A 229 -5.82 18.14 -3.65
N LYS A 230 -7.10 17.91 -3.94
CA LYS A 230 -8.04 17.25 -3.03
C LYS A 230 -8.52 15.95 -3.64
N TYR A 231 -8.39 14.86 -2.90
CA TYR A 231 -8.92 13.57 -3.32
C TYR A 231 -10.45 13.51 -3.11
N PRO A 232 -11.23 12.96 -4.07
CA PRO A 232 -12.67 12.85 -3.93
C PRO A 232 -13.06 11.81 -2.86
N LEU A 233 -13.83 12.25 -1.87
CA LEU A 233 -14.39 11.40 -0.83
C LEU A 233 -15.91 11.29 -1.03
N LYS A 234 -16.42 10.05 -1.08
CA LYS A 234 -17.85 9.80 -1.28
C LYS A 234 -18.64 10.03 -0.01
N LYS A 235 -19.91 10.43 -0.14
CA LYS A 235 -20.77 10.74 1.00
C LYS A 235 -20.96 9.54 1.93
N GLU A 236 -21.03 8.33 1.39
CA GLU A 236 -21.20 7.10 2.16
C GLU A 236 -20.02 6.89 3.12
N PHE A 237 -18.83 7.29 2.69
CA PHE A 237 -17.59 7.19 3.46
C PHE A 237 -17.42 8.35 4.44
N ILE A 238 -17.82 9.57 4.06
CA ILE A 238 -17.91 10.71 4.98
C ILE A 238 -18.89 10.40 6.13
N LEU A 239 -19.96 9.66 5.84
CA LEU A 239 -20.97 9.25 6.81
C LEU A 239 -20.71 7.84 7.37
N ASP A 240 -19.45 7.42 7.46
CA ASP A 240 -19.03 6.20 8.16
C ASP A 240 -18.61 6.53 9.61
N VAL A 241 -19.22 5.83 10.57
CA VAL A 241 -18.91 5.97 12.00
C VAL A 241 -17.51 5.48 12.30
N GLU A 242 -17.08 4.40 11.65
CA GLU A 242 -15.78 3.81 11.89
C GLU A 242 -14.69 4.77 11.44
N PHE A 243 -14.82 5.33 10.24
CA PHE A 243 -13.95 6.38 9.70
C PHE A 243 -13.66 7.48 10.73
N TRP A 244 -14.71 8.12 11.27
CA TRP A 244 -14.50 9.24 12.20
C TRP A 244 -14.04 8.78 13.57
N SER A 245 -14.40 7.58 14.00
CA SER A 245 -13.88 7.00 15.24
C SER A 245 -12.36 6.80 15.18
N ILE A 246 -11.84 6.39 14.02
CA ILE A 246 -10.40 6.23 13.79
C ILE A 246 -9.72 7.57 13.64
N VAL A 247 -10.26 8.43 12.76
CA VAL A 247 -9.71 9.76 12.53
C VAL A 247 -9.63 10.52 13.84
N THR A 248 -10.59 10.38 14.76
CA THR A 248 -10.59 11.11 16.03
C THR A 248 -10.05 10.32 17.22
N GLU A 249 -9.63 9.06 17.06
CA GLU A 249 -9.30 8.16 18.18
C GLU A 249 -10.39 8.15 19.26
N ALA A 250 -11.63 7.91 18.85
CA ALA A 250 -12.79 7.92 19.72
C ALA A 250 -12.79 6.71 20.67
N THR A 251 -13.11 6.95 21.94
CA THR A 251 -13.38 5.87 22.91
C THR A 251 -14.63 5.07 22.52
N THR A 252 -14.55 3.76 22.67
CA THR A 252 -15.61 2.81 22.24
C THR A 252 -16.92 2.98 23.01
N LYS A 253 -16.86 3.27 24.31
CA LYS A 253 -18.03 3.29 25.19
C LYS A 253 -18.84 4.60 25.13
N THR A 254 -18.22 5.72 24.80
CA THR A 254 -18.86 7.05 24.95
C THR A 254 -18.77 7.89 23.68
N GLN A 255 -17.57 8.02 23.10
CA GLN A 255 -17.33 8.91 21.97
C GLN A 255 -17.82 8.30 20.64
N LYS A 256 -17.62 6.99 20.41
CA LYS A 256 -18.14 6.31 19.21
C LYS A 256 -19.67 6.33 19.14
N PRO A 257 -20.43 6.03 20.23
CA PRO A 257 -21.88 6.21 20.24
C PRO A 257 -22.33 7.64 19.96
N PHE A 258 -21.58 8.65 20.43
CA PHE A 258 -21.86 10.05 20.11
C PHE A 258 -21.73 10.34 18.61
N ILE A 259 -20.61 9.94 17.98
CA ILE A 259 -20.41 10.06 16.52
C ILE A 259 -21.53 9.33 15.76
N GLN A 260 -21.91 8.15 16.22
CA GLN A 260 -22.97 7.37 15.60
C GLN A 260 -24.31 8.11 15.61
N ARG A 261 -24.68 8.76 16.72
CA ARG A 261 -25.89 9.60 16.78
C ARG A 261 -25.85 10.76 15.80
N VAL A 262 -24.70 11.45 15.68
CA VAL A 262 -24.50 12.54 14.70
C VAL A 262 -24.77 12.03 13.28
N ILE A 263 -24.08 10.96 12.89
CA ILE A 263 -24.15 10.41 11.53
C ILE A 263 -25.54 9.84 11.23
N SER A 264 -26.16 9.12 12.18
CA SER A 264 -27.53 8.61 12.03
C SER A 264 -28.54 9.74 11.85
N ASN A 265 -28.37 10.87 12.56
CA ASN A 265 -29.22 12.04 12.38
C ASN A 265 -29.06 12.62 10.97
N ILE A 266 -27.83 12.79 10.48
CA ILE A 266 -27.57 13.28 9.12
C ILE A 266 -28.19 12.35 8.08
N LYS A 267 -27.94 11.03 8.18
CA LYS A 267 -28.51 10.03 7.24
C LYS A 267 -30.04 10.06 7.23
N ARG A 268 -30.69 10.21 8.39
CA ARG A 268 -32.15 10.30 8.48
C ARG A 268 -32.68 11.55 7.78
N ILE A 269 -32.00 12.68 7.90
CA ILE A 269 -32.38 13.94 7.23
C ILE A 269 -32.20 13.79 5.70
N ASP A 270 -31.05 13.24 5.28
CA ASP A 270 -30.71 12.95 3.89
C ASP A 270 -31.77 12.07 3.23
N GLN A 271 -32.13 10.95 3.85
CA GLN A 271 -33.13 10.00 3.35
C GLN A 271 -34.55 10.59 3.25
N GLN A 272 -34.85 11.62 4.04
CA GLN A 272 -36.14 12.29 4.03
C GLN A 272 -36.19 13.47 3.05
N ASN A 273 -35.09 13.74 2.31
CA ASN A 273 -34.93 14.90 1.42
C ASN A 273 -35.33 16.23 2.10
N ARG A 274 -35.05 16.35 3.41
CA ARG A 274 -35.35 17.58 4.16
C ARG A 274 -34.19 18.55 4.01
N ASN A 275 -34.50 19.84 3.97
CA ASN A 275 -33.50 20.89 3.96
C ASN A 275 -32.70 20.89 5.28
N PHE A 276 -31.38 20.78 5.18
CA PHE A 276 -30.50 20.75 6.35
C PHE A 276 -30.46 22.10 7.07
N SER A 277 -30.57 23.23 6.34
CA SER A 277 -30.49 24.56 6.95
C SER A 277 -31.68 24.84 7.86
N ASP A 278 -32.89 24.43 7.46
CA ASP A 278 -34.11 24.57 8.29
C ASP A 278 -33.98 23.79 9.61
N ILE A 279 -33.51 22.54 9.54
CA ILE A 279 -33.33 21.69 10.72
C ILE A 279 -32.24 22.24 11.63
N PHE A 280 -31.15 22.72 11.04
CA PHE A 280 -30.04 23.34 11.76
C PHE A 280 -30.51 24.57 12.55
N CYS A 281 -31.22 25.49 11.88
CA CYS A 281 -31.75 26.70 12.49
C CYS A 281 -32.77 26.37 13.58
N LYS A 282 -33.67 25.41 13.32
CA LYS A 282 -34.66 24.97 14.30
C LYS A 282 -34.00 24.39 15.55
N LYS A 283 -32.97 23.57 15.39
CA LYS A 283 -32.21 23.02 16.53
C LYS A 283 -31.51 24.12 17.33
N ILE A 284 -30.94 25.13 16.67
CA ILE A 284 -30.33 26.28 17.36
C ILE A 284 -31.37 27.06 18.16
N GLU A 285 -32.55 27.30 17.58
CA GLU A 285 -33.68 27.91 18.28
C GLU A 285 -34.08 27.09 19.52
N ASP A 286 -34.26 25.78 19.36
CA ASP A 286 -34.65 24.89 20.46
C ASP A 286 -33.58 24.81 21.57
N ILE A 287 -32.29 24.81 21.21
CA ILE A 287 -31.17 24.86 22.15
C ILE A 287 -31.22 26.16 22.96
N LEU A 288 -31.32 27.31 22.28
CA LEU A 288 -31.31 28.61 22.95
C LEU A 288 -32.51 28.77 23.86
N LYS A 289 -33.72 28.40 23.42
CA LYS A 289 -34.95 28.46 24.23
C LYS A 289 -34.86 27.62 25.50
N ARG A 290 -34.28 26.42 25.42
CA ARG A 290 -34.09 25.51 26.57
C ARG A 290 -33.25 26.14 27.68
N LEU A 291 -32.36 27.08 27.36
CA LEU A 291 -31.49 27.69 28.36
C LEU A 291 -32.24 28.54 29.40
N TYR A 292 -33.52 28.87 29.18
CA TYR A 292 -34.34 29.46 30.23
C TYR A 292 -34.58 28.48 31.39
N GLU A 293 -34.73 27.18 31.12
CA GLU A 293 -34.91 26.14 32.14
C GLU A 293 -33.58 25.70 32.78
N SER A 294 -32.44 26.02 32.15
CA SER A 294 -31.09 25.77 32.69
C SER A 294 -30.16 26.97 32.51
N PRO A 295 -30.44 28.12 33.18
CA PRO A 295 -29.70 29.36 32.98
C PRO A 295 -28.21 29.26 33.27
N GLU A 296 -27.81 28.39 34.20
CA GLU A 296 -26.41 28.14 34.54
C GLU A 296 -25.58 27.62 33.37
N LYS A 297 -26.21 26.95 32.40
CA LYS A 297 -25.55 26.44 31.18
C LYS A 297 -25.43 27.49 30.08
N TYR A 298 -26.02 28.67 30.26
CA TYR A 298 -26.14 29.68 29.22
C TYR A 298 -24.79 30.16 28.71
N ILE A 299 -23.86 30.50 29.62
CA ILE A 299 -22.55 31.07 29.27
C ILE A 299 -21.78 30.14 28.32
N GLN A 300 -21.71 28.86 28.67
CA GLN A 300 -20.97 27.86 27.91
C GLN A 300 -21.67 27.53 26.59
N THR A 301 -22.98 27.29 26.63
CA THR A 301 -23.78 26.95 25.45
C THR A 301 -23.73 28.08 24.42
N LYS A 302 -23.87 29.32 24.87
CA LYS A 302 -23.82 30.51 24.01
C LYS A 302 -22.50 30.65 23.28
N GLY A 303 -21.37 30.43 23.95
CA GLY A 303 -20.06 30.54 23.30
C GLY A 303 -19.92 29.59 22.11
N VAL A 304 -20.39 28.34 22.27
CA VAL A 304 -20.33 27.36 21.19
C VAL A 304 -21.36 27.64 20.10
N VAL A 305 -22.59 28.03 20.46
CA VAL A 305 -23.62 28.46 19.49
C VAL A 305 -23.15 29.65 18.66
N PHE A 306 -22.52 30.64 19.29
CA PHE A 306 -21.93 31.78 18.61
C PHE A 306 -20.91 31.33 17.56
N ASN A 307 -19.91 30.54 17.96
CA ASN A 307 -18.87 30.05 17.06
C ASN A 307 -19.46 29.21 15.91
N LEU A 308 -20.50 28.44 16.19
CA LEU A 308 -21.18 27.61 15.20
C LEU A 308 -21.93 28.45 14.18
N ILE A 309 -22.71 29.45 14.60
CA ILE A 309 -23.37 30.39 13.67
C ILE A 309 -22.32 31.16 12.86
N GLU A 310 -21.26 31.63 13.53
CA GLU A 310 -20.16 32.39 12.89
C GLU A 310 -19.45 31.58 11.81
N ASN A 311 -19.06 30.34 12.09
CA ASN A 311 -18.33 29.50 11.15
C ASN A 311 -19.21 28.99 10.00
N THR A 312 -20.50 28.79 10.25
CA THR A 312 -21.42 28.22 9.28
C THR A 312 -21.98 29.27 8.31
N PHE A 313 -22.16 30.51 8.76
CA PHE A 313 -22.76 31.59 7.98
C PHE A 313 -21.83 32.82 7.85
N SER A 314 -20.50 32.61 7.90
CA SER A 314 -19.50 33.69 7.89
C SER A 314 -19.61 34.66 6.71
N ASP A 315 -20.05 34.16 5.57
CA ASP A 315 -20.12 34.94 4.32
C ASP A 315 -21.40 35.75 4.20
N ILE A 316 -22.34 35.54 5.11
CA ILE A 316 -23.72 36.02 5.02
C ILE A 316 -24.08 36.88 6.24
N VAL A 317 -23.52 36.56 7.40
CA VAL A 317 -23.87 37.23 8.65
C VAL A 317 -22.67 38.00 9.21
N ASP A 318 -22.90 39.27 9.55
CA ASP A 318 -21.89 40.09 10.24
C ASP A 318 -21.58 39.52 11.63
N LYS A 319 -20.33 39.11 11.81
CA LYS A 319 -19.76 38.55 13.03
C LYS A 319 -19.98 39.46 14.24
N THR A 320 -19.88 40.77 14.03
CA THR A 320 -20.01 41.78 15.09
C THR A 320 -21.46 41.81 15.59
N SER A 321 -22.41 41.81 14.66
CA SER A 321 -23.84 41.80 14.94
C SER A 321 -24.30 40.54 15.71
N ILE A 322 -23.86 39.33 15.32
CA ILE A 322 -24.19 38.09 16.07
C ILE A 322 -23.66 38.18 17.49
N LYS A 323 -22.39 38.61 17.64
CA LYS A 323 -21.72 38.65 18.94
C LYS A 323 -22.42 39.62 19.88
N ILE A 324 -22.78 40.81 19.39
CA ILE A 324 -23.52 41.82 20.16
C ILE A 324 -24.87 41.26 20.60
N ARG A 325 -25.62 40.65 19.69
CA ARG A 325 -26.98 40.13 19.95
C ARG A 325 -26.99 38.97 20.93
N LEU A 326 -26.07 38.01 20.82
CA LEU A 326 -25.97 36.95 21.83
C LEU A 326 -25.41 37.50 23.15
N ASN A 327 -24.57 38.54 23.13
CA ASN A 327 -24.09 39.24 24.32
C ASN A 327 -25.10 40.16 25.00
N SER A 328 -26.27 40.38 24.41
CA SER A 328 -27.34 41.13 25.07
C SER A 328 -27.98 40.36 26.23
N ILE A 329 -27.79 39.04 26.31
CA ILE A 329 -28.30 38.20 27.39
C ILE A 329 -27.14 37.85 28.34
N GLY A 330 -27.37 38.10 29.62
CA GLY A 330 -26.52 37.73 30.73
C GLY A 330 -27.15 36.63 31.59
N TYR A 331 -26.30 35.94 32.34
CA TYR A 331 -26.70 34.99 33.38
C TYR A 331 -26.37 35.60 34.75
N HIS A 332 -27.36 35.68 35.63
CA HIS A 332 -27.19 36.15 36.99
C HIS A 332 -27.13 34.95 37.97
N MET A 333 -25.93 34.70 38.50
CA MET A 333 -25.61 33.51 39.28
C MET A 333 -26.47 33.37 40.55
N ASN A 334 -26.65 34.45 41.32
CA ASN A 334 -27.36 34.39 42.59
C ASN A 334 -28.86 34.12 42.44
N SER A 335 -29.48 34.61 41.37
CA SER A 335 -30.91 34.40 41.14
C SER A 335 -31.20 33.21 40.22
N ASN A 336 -30.16 32.55 39.70
CA ASN A 336 -30.22 31.56 38.63
C ASN A 336 -31.16 31.94 37.49
N LYS A 337 -31.07 33.18 36.99
CA LYS A 337 -31.95 33.72 35.94
C LYS A 337 -31.17 34.35 34.81
N LEU A 338 -31.78 34.35 33.63
CA LEU A 338 -31.32 35.13 32.50
C LEU A 338 -31.87 36.55 32.58
N TYR A 339 -31.06 37.52 32.15
CA TYR A 339 -31.41 38.94 32.18
C TYR A 339 -30.76 39.68 31.01
N LEU A 340 -31.24 40.89 30.74
CA LEU A 340 -30.70 41.83 29.77
C LEU A 340 -29.79 42.83 30.51
N PRO A 341 -28.45 42.71 30.46
CA PRO A 341 -27.55 43.54 31.27
C PRO A 341 -27.66 45.03 30.97
N GLN A 342 -27.95 45.40 29.72
CA GLN A 342 -28.11 46.80 29.32
C GLN A 342 -29.35 47.47 29.89
N ARG A 343 -30.38 46.68 30.22
CA ARG A 343 -31.65 47.17 30.78
C ARG A 343 -31.82 46.82 32.26
N ASN A 344 -30.92 46.00 32.80
CA ASN A 344 -31.04 45.37 34.12
C ASN A 344 -32.41 44.69 34.32
N ASP A 345 -32.91 44.05 33.27
CA ASP A 345 -34.26 43.50 33.19
C ASP A 345 -34.20 41.97 33.09
N TYR A 346 -35.02 41.26 33.87
CA TYR A 346 -34.99 39.81 33.94
C TYR A 346 -36.10 39.20 33.09
N PHE A 347 -35.79 38.11 32.39
CA PHE A 347 -36.84 37.34 31.74
C PHE A 347 -37.71 36.69 32.81
N ASN A 348 -39.00 37.04 32.82
CA ASN A 348 -39.91 36.63 33.89
C ASN A 348 -40.64 35.33 33.58
N ASN A 349 -40.74 34.98 32.30
CA ASN A 349 -41.33 33.73 31.84
C ASN A 349 -40.65 33.22 30.55
N GLN A 350 -40.90 31.95 30.24
CA GLN A 350 -40.35 31.27 29.06
C GLN A 350 -40.84 31.89 27.74
N GLU A 351 -42.07 32.40 27.68
CA GLU A 351 -42.64 32.96 26.45
C GLU A 351 -41.93 34.25 26.04
N GLU A 352 -41.68 35.14 27.00
CA GLU A 352 -40.93 36.37 26.84
C GLU A 352 -39.52 36.08 26.29
N PHE A 353 -38.82 35.13 26.91
CA PHE A 353 -37.51 34.71 26.45
C PHE A 353 -37.54 34.07 25.06
N ASN A 354 -38.54 33.20 24.79
CA ASN A 354 -38.71 32.56 23.49
C ASN A 354 -38.95 33.58 22.37
N GLN A 355 -39.76 34.62 22.62
CA GLN A 355 -39.99 35.70 21.67
C GLN A 355 -38.71 36.49 21.41
N TYR A 356 -37.93 36.78 22.45
CA TYR A 356 -36.65 37.48 22.31
C TYR A 356 -35.62 36.68 21.50
N ILE A 357 -35.47 35.37 21.78
CA ILE A 357 -34.61 34.48 20.99
C ILE A 357 -35.08 34.41 19.54
N LYS A 358 -36.39 34.29 19.30
CA LYS A 358 -36.94 34.26 17.94
C LYS A 358 -36.62 35.54 17.18
N GLN A 359 -36.77 36.72 17.80
CA GLN A 359 -36.39 37.99 17.18
C GLN A 359 -34.89 38.08 16.85
N ILE A 360 -34.03 37.60 17.75
CA ILE A 360 -32.58 37.53 17.49
C ILE A 360 -32.31 36.65 16.28
N LEU A 361 -32.90 35.45 16.24
CA LEU A 361 -32.67 34.49 15.16
C LEU A 361 -33.28 34.98 13.84
N ASP A 362 -34.51 35.48 13.82
CA ASP A 362 -35.15 35.99 12.60
C ASP A 362 -34.32 37.11 11.95
N GLN A 363 -33.73 38.01 12.76
CA GLN A 363 -32.85 39.08 12.28
C GLN A 363 -31.44 38.62 11.90
N LEU A 364 -31.03 37.42 12.31
CA LEU A 364 -29.72 36.84 11.97
C LEU A 364 -29.80 35.85 10.79
N ILE A 365 -30.91 35.13 10.68
CA ILE A 365 -31.13 33.93 9.87
C ILE A 365 -32.13 34.23 8.75
N THR A 366 -33.27 34.87 9.03
CA THR A 366 -34.36 35.03 8.06
C THR A 366 -34.13 36.19 7.08
N GLU A 367 -33.48 37.28 7.50
CA GLU A 367 -33.14 38.41 6.61
C GLU A 367 -31.95 38.11 5.68
N ASN A 368 -31.19 37.04 5.95
CA ASN A 368 -29.90 36.74 5.32
C ASN A 368 -29.86 35.41 4.54
N LEU A 369 -30.82 34.48 4.72
CA LEU A 369 -30.73 33.13 4.12
C LEU A 369 -31.64 32.93 2.90
N ASN A 370 -31.04 33.04 1.72
CA ASN A 370 -31.40 32.23 0.55
C ASN A 370 -30.59 30.91 0.51
N VAL A 371 -30.12 30.42 1.66
CA VAL A 371 -29.24 29.24 1.73
C VAL A 371 -30.08 27.97 1.86
N ASN A 372 -30.31 27.34 0.72
CA ASN A 372 -30.97 26.05 0.64
C ASN A 372 -29.90 24.96 0.67
N TRP A 373 -29.69 24.31 1.82
CA TRP A 373 -28.78 23.16 1.91
C TRP A 373 -29.56 21.89 1.59
N THR A 374 -29.61 21.57 0.30
CA THR A 374 -30.20 20.33 -0.19
C THR A 374 -29.12 19.26 -0.31
N THR A 375 -29.57 18.02 -0.50
CA THR A 375 -28.70 16.88 -0.78
C THR A 375 -27.77 17.11 -1.98
N ASP A 376 -28.18 17.96 -2.92
CA ASP A 376 -27.52 18.12 -4.22
C ASP A 376 -26.44 19.21 -4.23
N ASN A 377 -26.43 20.11 -3.24
CA ASN A 377 -25.54 21.28 -3.23
C ASN A 377 -24.70 21.41 -1.95
N ILE A 378 -24.73 20.40 -1.07
CA ILE A 378 -24.04 20.45 0.21
C ILE A 378 -22.68 19.75 0.19
N ASP A 379 -21.69 20.36 0.84
CA ASP A 379 -20.45 19.67 1.18
C ASP A 379 -20.68 18.84 2.45
N TYR A 380 -20.68 17.52 2.31
CA TYR A 380 -20.94 16.60 3.42
C TYR A 380 -19.86 16.67 4.52
N LEU A 381 -18.64 17.13 4.22
CA LEU A 381 -17.62 17.35 5.25
C LEU A 381 -18.03 18.53 6.14
N ASP A 382 -18.40 19.66 5.55
CA ASP A 382 -18.82 20.85 6.29
C ASP A 382 -20.15 20.59 7.03
N LEU A 383 -21.09 19.87 6.40
CA LEU A 383 -22.32 19.41 7.06
C LEU A 383 -22.00 18.60 8.31
N LEU A 384 -21.10 17.62 8.22
CA LEU A 384 -20.74 16.78 9.35
C LEU A 384 -20.10 17.59 10.47
N ASN A 385 -19.16 18.48 10.16
CA ASN A 385 -18.54 19.37 11.15
C ASN A 385 -19.59 20.18 11.91
N ASN A 386 -20.51 20.81 11.17
CA ASN A 386 -21.57 21.63 11.74
C ASN A 386 -22.52 20.82 12.62
N PHE A 387 -22.97 19.64 12.15
CA PHE A 387 -23.89 18.78 12.89
C PHE A 387 -23.24 18.08 14.09
N LEU A 388 -21.93 17.82 14.04
CA LEU A 388 -21.18 17.28 15.18
C LEU A 388 -21.12 18.29 16.33
N LEU A 389 -20.78 19.55 16.01
CA LEU A 389 -20.80 20.63 17.00
C LEU A 389 -22.23 20.92 17.50
N LEU A 390 -23.22 20.93 16.61
CA LEU A 390 -24.62 21.11 16.97
C LEU A 390 -25.11 20.02 17.94
N GLN A 391 -24.78 18.76 17.67
CA GLN A 391 -25.15 17.64 18.54
C GLN A 391 -24.46 17.72 19.90
N TYR A 392 -23.19 18.14 19.94
CA TYR A 392 -22.45 18.35 21.18
C TYR A 392 -23.16 19.36 22.08
N VAL A 393 -23.50 20.52 21.52
CA VAL A 393 -24.18 21.59 22.26
C VAL A 393 -25.60 21.18 22.68
N ASP A 394 -26.34 20.50 21.80
CA ASP A 394 -27.69 20.01 22.08
C ASP A 394 -27.68 19.04 23.29
N GLU A 395 -26.82 18.02 23.26
CA GLU A 395 -26.71 17.04 24.35
C GLU A 395 -26.17 17.65 25.64
N TYR A 396 -25.22 18.60 25.56
CA TYR A 396 -24.72 19.33 26.72
C TYR A 396 -25.83 20.16 27.39
N SER A 397 -26.59 20.91 26.59
CA SER A 397 -27.72 21.72 27.08
C SER A 397 -28.77 20.84 27.79
N LYS A 398 -29.04 19.64 27.26
CA LYS A 398 -29.92 18.62 27.85
C LYS A 398 -29.35 17.95 29.10
N GLY A 399 -28.04 18.05 29.35
CA GLY A 399 -27.36 17.30 30.42
C GLY A 399 -27.20 15.81 30.11
N TYR A 400 -27.24 15.41 28.83
CA TYR A 400 -27.08 14.01 28.40
C TYR A 400 -25.62 13.58 28.29
N ILE A 401 -24.70 14.54 28.22
CA ILE A 401 -23.26 14.30 28.19
C ILE A 401 -22.55 15.12 29.26
N TYR A 402 -21.48 14.55 29.80
CA TYR A 402 -20.49 15.27 30.59
C TYR A 402 -19.41 15.82 29.67
N GLU A 403 -19.04 17.09 29.88
CA GLU A 403 -18.07 17.79 29.04
C GLU A 403 -16.71 17.07 29.04
N GLU A 404 -16.25 16.58 30.19
CA GLU A 404 -14.95 15.91 30.31
C GLU A 404 -14.82 14.66 29.42
N HIS A 405 -15.93 14.07 28.98
CA HIS A 405 -15.93 12.87 28.16
C HIS A 405 -15.96 13.15 26.66
N ILE A 406 -16.62 14.23 26.22
CA ILE A 406 -16.82 14.53 24.80
C ILE A 406 -15.94 15.70 24.32
N ALA A 407 -15.67 16.72 25.13
CA ALA A 407 -14.81 17.84 24.71
C ALA A 407 -13.43 17.41 24.17
N PRO A 408 -12.76 16.37 24.73
CA PRO A 408 -11.52 15.85 24.14
C PRO A 408 -11.69 15.33 22.70
N LEU A 409 -12.84 14.70 22.40
CA LEU A 409 -13.18 14.24 21.06
C LEU A 409 -13.33 15.42 20.10
N ILE A 410 -14.11 16.43 20.51
CA ILE A 410 -14.35 17.64 19.71
C ILE A 410 -13.01 18.32 19.37
N LYS A 411 -12.12 18.48 20.36
CA LYS A 411 -10.79 19.06 20.14
C LYS A 411 -9.93 18.24 19.17
N ARG A 412 -10.00 16.90 19.22
CA ARG A 412 -9.27 16.04 18.27
C ARG A 412 -9.89 16.11 16.87
N PHE A 413 -11.21 16.11 16.76
CA PHE A 413 -11.93 16.30 15.51
C PHE A 413 -11.53 17.62 14.86
N ASP A 414 -11.64 18.73 15.58
CA ASP A 414 -11.41 20.08 15.05
C ASP A 414 -9.97 20.27 14.51
N ASN A 415 -8.99 19.70 15.22
CA ASN A 415 -7.59 19.71 14.78
C ASN A 415 -7.36 18.89 13.50
N ARG A 416 -7.98 17.71 13.39
CA ARG A 416 -7.77 16.78 12.27
C ARG A 416 -8.64 17.12 11.07
N PHE A 417 -9.82 17.70 11.31
CA PHE A 417 -10.76 18.11 10.27
C PHE A 417 -10.17 19.19 9.36
N LYS A 418 -9.35 20.11 9.90
CA LYS A 418 -8.60 21.11 9.11
C LYS A 418 -7.70 20.46 8.06
N ASP A 419 -7.01 19.38 8.43
CA ASP A 419 -6.19 18.63 7.48
C ASP A 419 -7.07 17.84 6.50
N ILE A 420 -8.12 17.16 6.97
CA ILE A 420 -9.06 16.45 6.10
C ILE A 420 -9.66 17.38 5.03
N LYS A 421 -10.06 18.61 5.39
CA LYS A 421 -10.61 19.60 4.45
C LYS A 421 -9.59 20.11 3.43
N LYS A 422 -8.29 20.08 3.76
CA LYS A 422 -7.21 20.36 2.79
C LYS A 422 -6.97 19.20 1.84
N LEU A 423 -7.17 17.97 2.29
CA LEU A 423 -6.81 16.74 1.59
C LEU A 423 -7.94 16.14 0.76
N PHE A 424 -9.19 16.38 1.16
CA PHE A 424 -10.37 15.73 0.58
C PHE A 424 -11.42 16.75 0.14
N ALA A 425 -12.21 16.37 -0.86
CA ALA A 425 -13.38 17.11 -1.32
C ALA A 425 -14.59 16.18 -1.43
N SER A 426 -15.76 16.64 -0.99
CA SER A 426 -17.03 15.92 -1.14
C SER A 426 -17.51 15.99 -2.59
N LYS A 427 -16.99 15.11 -3.47
CA LYS A 427 -17.34 15.05 -4.90
C LYS A 427 -17.36 13.61 -5.41
N ASN A 428 -18.26 13.35 -6.36
CA ASN A 428 -18.18 12.18 -7.23
C ASN A 428 -17.32 12.54 -8.44
N VAL A 429 -16.22 11.82 -8.68
CA VAL A 429 -15.36 12.06 -9.84
C VAL A 429 -15.12 10.76 -10.57
N ASN A 430 -15.27 10.80 -11.89
CA ASN A 430 -14.87 9.74 -12.80
C ASN A 430 -13.47 10.11 -13.33
N ASP A 431 -12.44 9.62 -12.66
CA ASP A 431 -11.04 9.89 -13.00
C ASP A 431 -10.48 8.87 -14.00
N LYS A 432 -9.26 9.13 -14.45
CA LYS A 432 -8.43 8.11 -15.11
C LYS A 432 -8.28 6.86 -14.23
N ASN A 433 -8.14 5.71 -14.87
CA ASN A 433 -7.98 4.43 -14.21
C ASN A 433 -6.63 4.29 -13.46
N ILE A 434 -5.62 5.09 -13.81
CA ILE A 434 -4.33 5.14 -13.13
C ILE A 434 -4.24 6.41 -12.29
N LYS A 435 -4.08 6.25 -10.97
CA LYS A 435 -4.07 7.32 -9.97
C LYS A 435 -2.82 7.25 -9.10
N ILE A 436 -2.10 8.36 -8.97
CA ILE A 436 -0.97 8.51 -8.04
C ILE A 436 -1.36 9.48 -6.93
N ILE A 437 -1.25 9.03 -5.69
CA ILE A 437 -1.45 9.83 -4.48
C ILE A 437 -0.09 10.20 -3.92
N SER A 438 0.37 11.42 -4.20
CA SER A 438 1.62 11.95 -3.66
C SER A 438 1.40 12.44 -2.23
N LEU A 439 2.15 11.87 -1.29
CA LEU A 439 2.10 12.15 0.15
C LEU A 439 3.34 12.91 0.64
N PHE A 440 4.14 13.45 -0.28
CA PHE A 440 5.39 14.15 0.02
C PHE A 440 5.19 15.39 0.92
N ASN A 441 4.14 16.17 0.64
CA ASN A 441 3.81 17.39 1.38
C ASN A 441 2.76 17.20 2.51
N VAL A 442 2.48 15.95 2.88
CA VAL A 442 1.52 15.59 3.91
C VAL A 442 2.23 15.40 5.26
N ASN A 443 1.61 15.85 6.36
CA ASN A 443 2.17 15.67 7.69
C ASN A 443 2.20 14.18 8.11
N ILE A 444 3.11 13.83 9.05
CA ILE A 444 3.35 12.43 9.46
C ILE A 444 2.08 11.70 9.90
N LYS A 445 1.17 12.39 10.60
CA LYS A 445 -0.08 11.78 11.09
C LYS A 445 -0.99 11.41 9.91
N MET A 446 -1.19 12.34 8.96
CA MET A 446 -2.05 12.13 7.80
C MET A 446 -1.44 11.17 6.76
N ARG A 447 -0.10 11.10 6.66
CA ARG A 447 0.59 10.11 5.79
C ARG A 447 0.24 8.67 6.12
N LYS A 448 -0.18 8.38 7.35
CA LYS A 448 -0.64 7.04 7.77
C LYS A 448 -2.14 6.84 7.59
N ILE A 449 -2.92 7.90 7.78
CA ILE A 449 -4.38 7.86 7.70
C ILE A 449 -4.84 7.82 6.24
N ILE A 450 -4.29 8.67 5.36
CA ILE A 450 -4.77 8.79 3.97
C ILE A 450 -4.73 7.46 3.20
N PRO A 451 -3.64 6.66 3.22
CA PRO A 451 -3.63 5.38 2.51
C PRO A 451 -4.72 4.44 2.98
N LEU A 452 -4.90 4.30 4.29
CA LEU A 452 -5.97 3.50 4.87
C LEU A 452 -7.35 3.97 4.38
N LEU A 453 -7.60 5.28 4.43
CA LEU A 453 -8.89 5.84 4.07
C LEU A 453 -9.23 5.60 2.60
N ILE A 454 -8.29 5.94 1.71
CA ILE A 454 -8.51 5.80 0.27
C ILE A 454 -8.60 4.32 -0.10
N SER A 455 -7.70 3.47 0.40
CA SER A 455 -7.74 2.01 0.16
C SER A 455 -9.05 1.38 0.63
N LYS A 456 -9.58 1.79 1.79
CA LYS A 456 -10.86 1.27 2.27
C LYS A 456 -12.03 1.70 1.36
N GLN A 457 -12.10 2.99 0.99
CA GLN A 457 -13.18 3.49 0.13
C GLN A 457 -13.19 2.75 -1.21
N ILE A 458 -12.05 2.69 -1.89
CA ILE A 458 -11.93 2.09 -3.23
C ILE A 458 -12.13 0.56 -3.19
N TYR A 459 -11.66 -0.11 -2.13
CA TYR A 459 -11.90 -1.54 -1.93
C TYR A 459 -13.40 -1.85 -1.74
N GLN A 460 -14.09 -1.12 -0.88
CA GLN A 460 -15.52 -1.35 -0.61
C GLN A 460 -16.39 -1.07 -1.83
N GLU A 461 -16.06 -0.02 -2.58
CA GLU A 461 -16.71 0.29 -3.85
C GLU A 461 -16.51 -0.81 -4.88
N HIS A 462 -15.26 -1.23 -5.09
CA HIS A 462 -14.94 -2.29 -6.03
C HIS A 462 -15.64 -3.60 -5.64
N LYS A 463 -15.54 -4.02 -4.37
CA LYS A 463 -16.19 -5.23 -3.84
C LYS A 463 -17.71 -5.23 -4.06
N SER A 464 -18.35 -4.08 -3.91
CA SER A 464 -19.80 -3.93 -4.08
C SER A 464 -20.25 -3.94 -5.55
N ASN A 465 -19.39 -3.47 -6.47
CA ASN A 465 -19.68 -3.41 -7.90
C ASN A 465 -19.13 -4.59 -8.71
N TYR A 466 -18.28 -5.42 -8.11
CA TYR A 466 -17.55 -6.49 -8.79
C TYR A 466 -18.48 -7.58 -9.33
N LYS A 467 -18.36 -7.84 -10.63
CA LYS A 467 -19.11 -8.90 -11.35
C LYS A 467 -18.20 -9.95 -11.99
N GLY A 468 -16.89 -9.92 -11.69
CA GLY A 468 -15.90 -10.78 -12.36
C GLY A 468 -15.30 -10.18 -13.62
N ASP A 469 -15.52 -8.89 -13.88
CA ASP A 469 -15.18 -8.19 -15.12
C ASP A 469 -14.21 -7.02 -14.93
N SER A 470 -13.73 -6.79 -13.70
CA SER A 470 -12.86 -5.67 -13.36
C SER A 470 -11.78 -6.05 -12.36
N SER A 471 -10.75 -5.22 -12.22
CA SER A 471 -9.67 -5.40 -11.26
C SER A 471 -9.26 -4.08 -10.61
N LEU A 472 -8.77 -4.16 -9.38
CA LEU A 472 -8.25 -3.04 -8.62
C LEU A 472 -6.87 -3.40 -8.07
N ASN A 473 -5.87 -2.61 -8.43
CA ASN A 473 -4.50 -2.76 -7.98
C ASN A 473 -4.16 -1.62 -7.04
N ILE A 474 -3.85 -1.94 -5.79
CA ILE A 474 -3.39 -0.99 -4.78
C ILE A 474 -1.88 -1.18 -4.62
N ILE A 475 -1.11 -0.12 -4.88
CA ILE A 475 0.34 -0.13 -4.84
C ILE A 475 0.78 0.83 -3.72
N ILE A 476 1.50 0.31 -2.74
CA ILE A 476 1.97 1.09 -1.59
C ILE A 476 3.49 1.08 -1.62
N ASP A 477 4.08 2.23 -1.98
CA ASP A 477 5.51 2.41 -1.74
C ASP A 477 5.79 2.72 -0.27
N GLU A 478 6.99 2.39 0.21
CA GLU A 478 7.41 2.55 1.60
C GLU A 478 6.36 2.03 2.60
N ALA A 479 5.84 0.83 2.32
CA ALA A 479 4.68 0.24 2.99
C ALA A 479 4.84 0.07 4.50
N HIS A 480 6.05 0.06 5.05
CA HIS A 480 6.27 0.10 6.50
C HIS A 480 5.69 1.36 7.17
N ASN A 481 5.49 2.46 6.44
CA ASN A 481 4.80 3.64 6.98
C ASN A 481 3.33 3.36 7.34
N VAL A 482 2.68 2.45 6.59
CA VAL A 482 1.25 2.13 6.74
C VAL A 482 1.04 0.79 7.42
N LEU A 483 1.88 -0.20 7.16
CA LEU A 483 1.67 -1.59 7.56
C LEU A 483 2.51 -2.02 8.77
N SER A 484 3.17 -1.06 9.45
CA SER A 484 4.05 -1.37 10.58
C SER A 484 3.29 -1.80 11.84
N TYR A 485 3.69 -2.92 12.43
CA TYR A 485 3.18 -3.38 13.73
C TYR A 485 3.99 -2.88 14.92
N MET A 486 5.09 -2.16 14.72
CA MET A 486 6.00 -1.70 15.79
C MET A 486 5.74 -0.25 16.26
N SER A 487 4.70 0.41 15.75
CA SER A 487 4.42 1.80 16.10
C SER A 487 3.88 1.94 17.54
N GLU A 488 4.76 2.21 18.51
CA GLU A 488 4.41 2.44 19.93
C GLU A 488 3.72 3.79 20.19
N ARG A 489 3.76 4.72 19.22
CA ARG A 489 3.25 6.09 19.37
C ARG A 489 1.76 6.25 19.04
N GLU A 490 1.07 5.16 18.73
CA GLU A 490 -0.33 5.15 18.28
C GLU A 490 -1.22 4.37 19.24
N SER A 491 -2.50 4.69 19.28
CA SER A 491 -3.45 3.90 20.06
C SER A 491 -3.54 2.48 19.47
N ASN A 492 -3.57 1.46 20.34
CA ASN A 492 -3.67 0.07 19.90
C ASN A 492 -4.88 -0.14 18.98
N ILE A 493 -6.01 0.49 19.29
CA ILE A 493 -7.26 0.43 18.48
C ILE A 493 -7.02 0.90 17.04
N TRP A 494 -6.33 2.03 16.85
CA TRP A 494 -6.07 2.56 15.51
C TRP A 494 -5.15 1.63 14.71
N LYS A 495 -4.13 1.10 15.38
CA LYS A 495 -3.15 0.19 14.78
C LYS A 495 -3.81 -1.11 14.35
N ASP A 496 -4.63 -1.70 15.23
CA ASP A 496 -5.34 -2.95 14.98
C ASP A 496 -6.29 -2.78 13.80
N TYR A 497 -7.10 -1.73 13.80
CA TYR A 497 -8.02 -1.45 12.70
C TYR A 497 -7.31 -1.30 11.34
N ARG A 498 -6.22 -0.54 11.30
CA ARG A 498 -5.45 -0.33 10.07
C ARG A 498 -4.92 -1.65 9.52
N LEU A 499 -4.39 -2.51 10.40
CA LEU A 499 -3.90 -3.82 10.00
C LEU A 499 -5.05 -4.73 9.56
N GLU A 500 -6.18 -4.73 10.28
CA GLU A 500 -7.38 -5.48 9.92
C GLU A 500 -7.87 -5.18 8.51
N VAL A 501 -7.93 -3.90 8.11
CA VAL A 501 -8.36 -3.51 6.76
C VAL A 501 -7.43 -4.08 5.69
N PHE A 502 -6.11 -3.91 5.84
CA PHE A 502 -5.17 -4.45 4.86
C PHE A 502 -5.08 -5.98 4.90
N GLU A 503 -5.29 -6.60 6.06
CA GLU A 503 -5.39 -8.06 6.18
C GLU A 503 -6.67 -8.60 5.52
N GLU A 504 -7.80 -7.91 5.60
CA GLU A 504 -9.01 -8.24 4.84
C GLU A 504 -8.73 -8.14 3.34
N ILE A 505 -8.13 -7.03 2.88
CA ILE A 505 -7.80 -6.81 1.46
C ILE A 505 -6.90 -7.94 0.95
N ILE A 506 -5.85 -8.33 1.68
CA ILE A 506 -4.92 -9.35 1.20
C ILE A 506 -5.46 -10.80 1.32
N LYS A 507 -6.37 -11.08 2.27
CA LYS A 507 -6.96 -12.41 2.46
C LYS A 507 -8.14 -12.64 1.52
N GLU A 508 -8.96 -11.62 1.29
CA GLU A 508 -10.21 -11.74 0.52
C GLU A 508 -10.17 -11.05 -0.83
N GLY A 509 -9.32 -10.05 -1.03
CA GLY A 509 -9.34 -9.17 -2.19
C GLY A 509 -9.27 -9.91 -3.52
N ARG A 510 -8.49 -10.99 -3.61
CA ARG A 510 -8.38 -11.82 -4.83
C ARG A 510 -9.71 -12.40 -5.30
N LYS A 511 -10.65 -12.69 -4.39
CA LYS A 511 -12.02 -13.15 -4.76
C LYS A 511 -12.80 -12.07 -5.51
N PHE A 512 -12.42 -10.82 -5.32
CA PHE A 512 -13.07 -9.63 -5.86
C PHE A 512 -12.17 -8.88 -6.86
N GLY A 513 -11.15 -9.52 -7.44
CA GLY A 513 -10.25 -8.87 -8.42
C GLY A 513 -9.35 -7.78 -7.82
N VAL A 514 -9.15 -7.77 -6.50
CA VAL A 514 -8.31 -6.77 -5.81
C VAL A 514 -6.94 -7.34 -5.48
N PHE A 515 -5.89 -6.62 -5.89
CA PHE A 515 -4.50 -7.02 -5.73
C PHE A 515 -3.67 -5.93 -5.05
N LEU A 516 -2.91 -6.31 -4.02
CA LEU A 516 -1.98 -5.44 -3.30
C LEU A 516 -0.55 -5.67 -3.78
N THR A 517 0.19 -4.58 -4.03
CA THR A 517 1.64 -4.56 -4.18
C THR A 517 2.27 -3.68 -3.10
N ILE A 518 3.21 -4.24 -2.35
CA ILE A 518 3.90 -3.53 -1.28
C ILE A 518 5.39 -3.43 -1.58
N SER A 519 5.94 -2.21 -1.51
CA SER A 519 7.38 -1.96 -1.54
C SER A 519 7.84 -1.53 -0.15
N SER A 520 8.90 -2.12 0.40
CA SER A 520 9.41 -1.73 1.73
C SER A 520 10.88 -2.06 1.95
N GLN A 521 11.57 -1.17 2.67
CA GLN A 521 12.93 -1.39 3.17
C GLN A 521 13.04 -2.08 4.52
N ARG A 522 11.91 -2.24 5.22
CA ARG A 522 11.85 -2.89 6.55
C ARG A 522 10.78 -3.97 6.54
N PRO A 523 11.02 -5.12 5.89
CA PRO A 523 10.07 -6.24 5.95
C PRO A 523 9.81 -6.73 7.37
N SER A 524 10.79 -6.62 8.29
CA SER A 524 10.61 -7.00 9.70
C SER A 524 9.64 -6.11 10.47
N ASP A 525 9.33 -4.90 9.98
CA ASP A 525 8.34 -4.02 10.59
C ASP A 525 6.91 -4.34 10.15
N ILE A 526 6.72 -5.08 9.05
CA ILE A 526 5.41 -5.38 8.46
C ILE A 526 4.79 -6.61 9.12
N SER A 527 3.46 -6.61 9.30
CA SER A 527 2.73 -7.78 9.85
C SER A 527 3.12 -9.07 9.11
N PRO A 528 3.60 -10.12 9.83
CA PRO A 528 3.92 -11.42 9.23
C PRO A 528 2.72 -12.03 8.49
N THR A 529 1.50 -11.76 8.96
CA THR A 529 0.27 -12.17 8.28
C THR A 529 0.20 -11.58 6.88
N LEU A 530 0.47 -10.28 6.71
CA LEU A 530 0.47 -9.63 5.39
C LEU A 530 1.57 -10.20 4.49
N VAL A 531 2.79 -10.32 5.01
CA VAL A 531 3.91 -10.85 4.21
C VAL A 531 3.62 -12.28 3.76
N SER A 532 3.00 -13.12 4.59
CA SER A 532 2.68 -14.52 4.26
C SER A 532 1.63 -14.71 3.16
N GLN A 533 0.83 -13.68 2.87
CA GLN A 533 -0.19 -13.71 1.83
C GLN A 533 0.34 -13.16 0.49
N LEU A 534 1.59 -12.72 0.43
CA LEU A 534 2.25 -12.36 -0.82
C LEU A 534 2.58 -13.62 -1.62
N HIS A 535 2.40 -13.52 -2.93
CA HIS A 535 2.55 -14.63 -3.85
C HIS A 535 3.82 -14.52 -4.70
N ASN A 536 4.22 -13.29 -5.02
CA ASN A 536 5.42 -12.97 -5.79
C ASN A 536 6.30 -11.99 -5.03
N TYR A 537 7.61 -12.23 -5.04
CA TYR A 537 8.59 -11.50 -4.25
C TYR A 537 9.75 -11.07 -5.13
N PHE A 538 10.09 -9.79 -5.08
CA PHE A 538 11.31 -9.19 -5.63
C PHE A 538 12.18 -8.75 -4.45
N ILE A 539 13.20 -9.54 -4.15
CA ILE A 539 14.05 -9.35 -2.97
C ILE A 539 15.39 -8.79 -3.44
N HIS A 540 15.55 -7.49 -3.35
CA HIS A 540 16.83 -6.82 -3.52
C HIS A 540 17.73 -7.00 -2.30
N ARG A 541 18.94 -6.43 -2.38
CA ARG A 541 19.92 -6.45 -1.28
C ARG A 541 19.31 -6.02 0.05
N LEU A 542 19.35 -6.91 1.04
CA LEU A 542 18.97 -6.67 2.43
C LEU A 542 20.19 -6.89 3.33
N VAL A 543 20.49 -5.92 4.20
CA VAL A 543 21.70 -5.97 5.07
C VAL A 543 21.34 -6.27 6.53
N ASN A 544 20.15 -5.87 6.98
CA ASN A 544 19.71 -6.08 8.35
C ASN A 544 19.30 -7.53 8.57
N ASN A 545 19.89 -8.19 9.58
CA ASN A 545 19.63 -9.58 9.91
C ASN A 545 18.15 -9.84 10.28
N LEU A 546 17.48 -8.89 10.96
CA LEU A 546 16.06 -9.04 11.27
C LEU A 546 15.19 -9.07 10.01
N ASP A 547 15.53 -8.24 9.02
CA ASP A 547 14.82 -8.18 7.74
C ASP A 547 15.07 -9.43 6.90
N ILE A 548 16.31 -9.93 6.86
CA ILE A 548 16.67 -11.18 6.19
C ILE A 548 15.90 -12.36 6.81
N GLN A 549 15.88 -12.45 8.14
CA GLN A 549 15.15 -13.51 8.85
C GLN A 549 13.63 -13.42 8.66
N ALA A 550 13.06 -12.22 8.63
CA ALA A 550 11.64 -12.03 8.40
C ALA A 550 11.25 -12.61 7.02
N ILE A 551 12.01 -12.28 5.98
CA ILE A 551 11.80 -12.80 4.63
C ILE A 551 12.01 -14.33 4.58
N GLY A 552 13.10 -14.84 5.14
CA GLY A 552 13.42 -16.28 5.11
C GLY A 552 12.42 -17.16 5.86
N LYS A 553 11.78 -16.65 6.92
CA LYS A 553 10.73 -17.38 7.66
C LYS A 553 9.41 -17.41 6.92
N THR A 554 9.12 -16.40 6.10
CA THR A 554 7.82 -16.25 5.46
C THR A 554 7.76 -16.87 4.06
N ILE A 555 8.87 -16.89 3.32
CA ILE A 555 8.90 -17.40 1.96
C ILE A 555 9.22 -18.90 1.96
N SER A 556 8.22 -19.74 1.71
CA SER A 556 8.36 -21.20 1.65
C SER A 556 9.21 -21.72 0.49
N PHE A 557 9.40 -20.90 -0.55
CA PHE A 557 10.08 -21.30 -1.79
C PHE A 557 11.54 -20.83 -1.88
N LEU A 558 12.06 -20.16 -0.85
CA LEU A 558 13.44 -19.66 -0.87
C LEU A 558 14.40 -20.79 -0.50
N ASP A 559 15.36 -21.09 -1.37
CA ASP A 559 16.41 -22.06 -1.08
C ASP A 559 17.56 -21.43 -0.27
N SER A 560 18.42 -22.27 0.32
CA SER A 560 19.54 -21.83 1.14
C SER A 560 20.51 -20.94 0.36
N ALA A 561 20.76 -21.26 -0.92
CA ALA A 561 21.62 -20.48 -1.78
C ALA A 561 21.08 -19.06 -2.01
N SER A 562 19.79 -18.91 -2.35
CA SER A 562 19.18 -17.58 -2.51
C SER A 562 19.16 -16.81 -1.20
N TYR A 563 18.89 -17.47 -0.07
CA TYR A 563 18.91 -16.85 1.25
C TYR A 563 20.29 -16.26 1.58
N GLU A 564 21.36 -17.01 1.33
CA GLU A 564 22.75 -16.57 1.53
C GLU A 564 23.17 -15.45 0.56
N MET A 565 22.56 -15.36 -0.63
CA MET A 565 22.84 -14.30 -1.61
C MET A 565 22.23 -12.95 -1.23
N MET A 566 21.13 -12.90 -0.46
CA MET A 566 20.41 -11.65 -0.14
C MET A 566 21.30 -10.48 0.31
N PRO A 567 22.34 -10.66 1.15
CA PRO A 567 23.19 -9.55 1.61
C PRO A 567 24.21 -9.07 0.57
N ILE A 568 24.58 -9.92 -0.39
CA ILE A 568 25.67 -9.69 -1.34
C ILE A 568 25.19 -9.33 -2.76
N LEU A 569 23.87 -9.23 -2.97
CA LEU A 569 23.30 -8.81 -4.26
C LEU A 569 23.82 -7.43 -4.70
N PRO A 570 24.20 -7.25 -5.98
CA PRO A 570 24.55 -5.94 -6.50
C PRO A 570 23.33 -5.02 -6.61
N GLN A 571 23.57 -3.74 -6.84
CA GLN A 571 22.50 -2.75 -7.02
C GLN A 571 21.66 -3.08 -8.28
N GLY A 572 20.34 -2.98 -8.17
CA GLY A 572 19.41 -3.29 -9.26
C GLY A 572 19.20 -4.79 -9.48
N ALA A 573 19.98 -5.65 -8.83
CA ALA A 573 19.71 -7.08 -8.79
C ALA A 573 18.69 -7.43 -7.72
N CYS A 574 17.88 -8.45 -7.98
CA CYS A 574 16.98 -9.05 -7.01
C CYS A 574 16.82 -10.55 -7.22
N ILE A 575 16.53 -11.26 -6.13
CA ILE A 575 15.98 -12.61 -6.17
C ILE A 575 14.48 -12.47 -6.47
N LEU A 576 14.05 -13.02 -7.58
CA LEU A 576 12.65 -13.17 -7.95
C LEU A 576 12.18 -14.58 -7.58
N THR A 577 11.14 -14.68 -6.76
CA THR A 577 10.53 -15.95 -6.35
C THR A 577 9.02 -15.80 -6.16
N GLY A 578 8.26 -16.87 -6.34
CA GLY A 578 6.81 -16.84 -6.20
C GLY A 578 6.07 -17.64 -7.27
N THR A 579 4.76 -17.45 -7.36
CA THR A 579 3.87 -18.20 -8.26
C THR A 579 4.01 -17.85 -9.75
N ALA A 580 4.61 -16.69 -10.07
CA ALA A 580 4.95 -16.30 -11.43
C ALA A 580 6.16 -17.07 -11.99
N MET A 581 6.91 -17.72 -11.10
CA MET A 581 8.11 -18.48 -11.41
C MET A 581 7.97 -19.93 -10.98
N ASN A 582 8.78 -20.79 -11.58
CA ASN A 582 8.84 -22.19 -11.16
C ASN A 582 9.84 -22.40 -10.02
N PHE A 583 10.87 -21.55 -9.90
CA PHE A 583 11.92 -21.60 -8.87
C PHE A 583 12.52 -20.19 -8.67
N PRO A 584 13.23 -19.93 -7.55
CA PRO A 584 13.91 -18.65 -7.32
C PRO A 584 14.99 -18.37 -8.37
N ILE A 585 15.05 -17.14 -8.88
CA ILE A 585 16.07 -16.71 -9.85
C ILE A 585 16.63 -15.36 -9.47
N VAL A 586 17.94 -15.20 -9.61
CA VAL A 586 18.58 -13.90 -9.48
C VAL A 586 18.56 -13.18 -10.82
N ILE A 587 17.93 -12.02 -10.86
CA ILE A 587 17.81 -11.19 -12.06
C ILE A 587 18.46 -9.82 -11.83
N GLN A 588 18.99 -9.24 -12.90
CA GLN A 588 19.31 -7.83 -13.00
C GLN A 588 18.11 -7.13 -13.62
N VAL A 589 17.46 -6.24 -12.87
CA VAL A 589 16.32 -5.47 -13.38
C VAL A 589 16.85 -4.39 -14.31
N ASP A 590 16.21 -4.25 -15.47
CA ASP A 590 16.57 -3.20 -16.42
C ASP A 590 16.26 -1.82 -15.82
N ILE A 591 17.09 -0.85 -16.15
CA ILE A 591 16.85 0.55 -15.80
C ILE A 591 15.90 1.13 -16.86
N LEU A 592 14.91 1.93 -16.41
CA LEU A 592 14.01 2.65 -17.31
C LEU A 592 14.74 3.77 -18.06
N ASP A 593 14.15 4.24 -19.15
CA ASP A 593 14.60 5.48 -19.80
C ASP A 593 14.60 6.63 -18.79
N GLU A 594 15.57 7.53 -18.91
CA GLU A 594 15.87 8.58 -17.92
C GLU A 594 14.64 9.38 -17.48
N LYS A 595 13.72 9.67 -18.42
CA LYS A 595 12.47 10.41 -18.16
C LYS A 595 11.45 9.65 -17.30
N LEU A 596 11.48 8.32 -17.33
CA LEU A 596 10.52 7.45 -16.65
C LEU A 596 11.09 6.88 -15.34
N GLN A 597 12.40 7.09 -15.09
CA GLN A 597 13.03 6.66 -13.86
C GLN A 597 12.43 7.37 -12.65
N PRO A 598 12.23 6.66 -11.53
CA PRO A 598 11.81 7.30 -10.29
C PRO A 598 12.91 8.24 -9.80
N LYS A 599 12.53 9.39 -9.22
CA LYS A 599 13.44 10.42 -8.66
C LYS A 599 14.11 9.98 -7.35
N SER A 600 14.76 8.82 -7.39
CA SER A 600 15.37 8.10 -6.27
C SER A 600 16.90 8.10 -6.33
N GLN A 601 17.50 8.71 -7.37
CA GLN A 601 18.94 8.75 -7.55
C GLN A 601 19.60 9.57 -6.43
N THR A 602 20.74 9.08 -5.94
CA THR A 602 21.55 9.83 -4.97
C THR A 602 22.08 11.08 -5.64
N ILE A 603 21.85 12.24 -5.02
CA ILE A 603 22.36 13.53 -5.50
C ILE A 603 23.89 13.44 -5.60
N LYS A 604 24.43 13.64 -6.80
CA LYS A 604 25.87 13.77 -6.99
C LYS A 604 26.30 15.18 -6.57
N LEU A 605 26.71 15.31 -5.31
CA LEU A 605 27.13 16.59 -4.74
C LEU A 605 28.22 17.28 -5.56
N SER A 606 29.11 16.51 -6.20
CA SER A 606 30.16 17.05 -7.07
C SER A 606 29.62 17.86 -8.25
N GLU A 607 28.51 17.42 -8.87
CA GLU A 607 27.88 18.12 -10.01
C GLU A 607 27.13 19.39 -9.56
N LEU A 608 26.88 19.56 -8.25
CA LEU A 608 26.25 20.76 -7.68
C LEU A 608 27.26 21.78 -7.14
N TRP A 609 28.52 21.40 -7.01
CA TRP A 609 29.59 22.25 -6.47
C TRP A 609 30.47 22.88 -7.57
N GLU A 610 30.30 22.42 -8.82
CA GLU A 610 30.77 23.09 -10.03
C GLU A 610 29.81 24.20 -10.44
#